data_AF-A0A8H5MTE3-F1
#
_entry.id   AF-A0A8H5MTE3-F1
#
_cell.length_a   1.000
_cell.length_b   1.000
_cell.length_c   1.000
_cell.angle_alpha   90.00
_cell.angle_beta   90.00
_cell.angle_gamma   90.00
#
_symmetry.space_group_name_H-M   'P 1'
#
loop_
_entity.id
_entity.type
_entity.pdbx_description
1 polymer ?
#
loop_
_entity_poly.entity_id
_entity_poly.type
_entity_poly.pdbx_seq_one_letter_code
_entity_poly.pdbx_strand_id
1 'polypeptide(L)'
;MRQQPSIRPEQGSFVQFQLATSQPKTPYSRNKDILAKLRESIPQNEHQWQQARDLHGYSTAEDVLQKTRDVLENKIAKPDLRNFLIIASCCVDWHLGRKQEAYQNFKIQISDTSELTIQRYMSALRAMVQAMERVYLRGPRHRVLEGALLYSRISPFFLTHYTKETGEFDSCFPTFSCIHPEIQASLPLAPAFILKYRHPQHSFRDICAALCTKALGEDCYAKFVSVLENGRPIPTVLSLPAKAPYTALSVVKRQPESGAEDQRVSATPVDNLHIFALQKTFALIYKVFNVSDAVQQLLQVTHRINYEGLREVPNTPLLEFQWINNYDIIVDQVVGDLVG
;
A
#
# COMPACT_ATOMS: atom_id res chain seq x y z
N MET A 1 34.33 70.97 27.79
CA MET A 1 33.36 71.46 26.78
C MET A 1 33.31 70.47 25.61
N ARG A 2 32.12 70.28 25.04
CA ARG A 2 31.72 69.24 24.08
C ARG A 2 32.20 69.48 22.63
N GLN A 3 32.21 68.35 21.90
CA GLN A 3 32.21 68.12 20.43
C GLN A 3 31.31 69.09 19.65
N GLN A 4 31.45 69.37 18.34
CA GLN A 4 31.60 68.48 17.16
C GLN A 4 31.76 69.36 15.89
N PRO A 5 32.30 68.87 14.75
CA PRO A 5 32.05 69.53 13.45
C PRO A 5 31.40 68.64 12.38
N SER A 6 30.29 69.15 11.85
CA SER A 6 29.96 69.42 10.43
C SER A 6 30.31 68.41 9.33
N ILE A 7 29.25 67.85 8.74
CA ILE A 7 29.13 67.01 7.53
C ILE A 7 29.31 67.82 6.24
N ARG A 8 29.94 67.23 5.21
CA ARG A 8 29.69 67.40 3.75
C ARG A 8 30.64 66.48 2.91
N PRO A 9 30.50 66.33 1.57
CA PRO A 9 29.43 65.68 0.78
C PRO A 9 30.02 64.67 -0.26
N GLU A 10 29.19 64.04 -1.11
CA GLU A 10 29.34 63.98 -2.59
C GLU A 10 28.53 62.84 -3.25
N GLN A 11 28.01 63.15 -4.44
CA GLN A 11 27.12 62.37 -5.31
C GLN A 11 27.93 61.45 -6.25
N GLY A 12 27.34 60.33 -6.72
CA GLY A 12 27.91 59.62 -7.88
C GLY A 12 27.33 58.23 -8.18
N SER A 13 26.31 58.21 -9.05
CA SER A 13 25.94 57.17 -10.04
C SER A 13 26.49 55.73 -9.89
N PHE A 14 25.61 54.79 -9.51
CA PHE A 14 25.79 53.34 -9.71
C PHE A 14 24.93 52.86 -10.90
N VAL A 15 25.32 53.24 -12.12
CA VAL A 15 24.80 52.62 -13.35
C VAL A 15 25.97 52.08 -14.15
N GLN A 16 26.48 50.92 -13.74
CA GLN A 16 27.18 49.97 -14.62
C GLN A 16 27.48 48.72 -13.81
N PHE A 17 26.69 47.67 -14.01
CA PHE A 17 27.04 46.25 -13.95
C PHE A 17 25.73 45.44 -14.03
N GLN A 18 24.99 45.62 -15.13
CA GLN A 18 24.00 44.65 -15.58
C GLN A 18 24.53 44.05 -16.87
N LEU A 19 25.23 42.93 -16.78
CA LEU A 19 25.36 41.93 -17.83
C LEU A 19 25.99 40.67 -17.25
N ALA A 20 25.32 39.54 -17.51
CA ALA A 20 25.67 38.16 -17.18
C ALA A 20 25.47 37.68 -15.74
N THR A 21 24.24 37.25 -15.42
CA THR A 21 23.90 35.85 -15.00
C THR A 21 22.41 35.74 -14.68
N SER A 22 21.56 36.08 -15.64
CA SER A 22 20.14 35.73 -15.59
C SER A 22 19.96 34.29 -16.08
N GLN A 23 20.47 33.31 -15.33
CA GLN A 23 19.85 31.98 -15.40
C GLN A 23 18.59 32.05 -14.53
N PRO A 24 17.39 31.79 -15.07
CA PRO A 24 16.22 31.64 -14.24
C PRO A 24 16.46 30.39 -13.39
N LYS A 25 16.80 30.57 -12.11
CA LYS A 25 16.71 29.50 -11.12
C LYS A 25 15.23 29.14 -11.05
N THR A 26 14.83 28.12 -11.81
CA THR A 26 13.53 27.48 -11.64
C THR A 26 13.35 27.18 -10.15
N PRO A 27 12.23 27.59 -9.52
CA PRO A 27 12.01 27.37 -8.12
C PRO A 27 11.98 25.85 -7.89
N TYR A 28 13.06 25.31 -7.33
CA TYR A 28 13.14 23.92 -6.92
C TYR A 28 12.11 23.74 -5.79
N SER A 29 10.96 23.19 -6.12
CA SER A 29 9.83 23.07 -5.19
C SER A 29 10.21 22.13 -4.07
N ARG A 30 10.19 22.62 -2.82
CA ARG A 30 10.42 21.86 -1.58
C ARG A 30 9.56 20.58 -1.49
N ASN A 31 8.43 20.53 -2.21
CA ASN A 31 7.57 19.36 -2.30
C ASN A 31 8.25 18.19 -3.02
N LYS A 32 9.01 18.46 -4.10
CA LYS A 32 9.73 17.43 -4.86
C LYS A 32 10.82 16.77 -4.03
N ASP A 33 11.48 17.54 -3.16
CA ASP A 33 12.48 17.02 -2.21
C ASP A 33 11.85 16.08 -1.16
N ILE A 34 10.62 16.36 -0.73
CA ILE A 34 9.90 15.53 0.23
C ILE A 34 9.44 14.20 -0.40
N LEU A 35 8.89 14.25 -1.61
CA LEU A 35 8.48 13.05 -2.33
C LEU A 35 9.69 12.24 -2.83
N ALA A 36 10.80 12.89 -3.17
CA ALA A 36 12.07 12.21 -3.45
C ALA A 36 12.53 11.41 -2.22
N LYS A 37 12.48 12.00 -1.01
CA LYS A 37 12.81 11.28 0.24
C LYS A 37 11.87 10.11 0.51
N LEU A 38 10.58 10.24 0.20
CA LEU A 38 9.67 9.11 0.26
C LEU A 38 10.13 8.02 -0.69
N ARG A 39 10.35 8.33 -1.97
CA ARG A 39 10.81 7.38 -2.99
C ARG A 39 12.13 6.70 -2.63
N GLU A 40 13.08 7.43 -2.07
CA GLU A 40 14.36 6.90 -1.59
C GLU A 40 14.18 5.93 -0.41
N SER A 41 13.17 6.15 0.44
CA SER A 41 12.88 5.27 1.58
C SER A 41 12.06 4.02 1.22
N ILE A 42 11.37 4.01 0.07
CA ILE A 42 10.57 2.86 -0.37
C ILE A 42 11.45 1.90 -1.19
N PRO A 43 11.58 0.63 -0.78
CA PRO A 43 12.32 -0.35 -1.57
C PRO A 43 11.71 -0.59 -2.96
N GLN A 44 12.54 -0.60 -3.99
CA GLN A 44 12.14 -0.64 -5.39
C GLN A 44 12.19 -2.05 -6.00
N ASN A 45 12.95 -2.98 -5.40
CA ASN A 45 13.10 -4.37 -5.85
C ASN A 45 13.19 -5.33 -4.65
N GLU A 46 13.10 -6.64 -4.92
CA GLU A 46 13.02 -7.66 -3.87
C GLU A 46 14.21 -7.65 -2.91
N HIS A 47 15.42 -7.50 -3.45
CA HIS A 47 16.63 -7.43 -2.64
C HIS A 47 16.59 -6.23 -1.67
N GLN A 48 16.14 -5.06 -2.14
CA GLN A 48 15.98 -3.90 -1.26
C GLN A 48 14.87 -4.12 -0.21
N TRP A 49 13.79 -4.84 -0.54
CA TRP A 49 12.75 -5.19 0.44
C TRP A 49 13.31 -6.08 1.54
N GLN A 50 14.08 -7.11 1.19
CA GLN A 50 14.72 -7.98 2.16
C GLN A 50 15.70 -7.21 3.06
N GLN A 51 16.55 -6.37 2.46
CA GLN A 51 17.49 -5.53 3.22
C GLN A 51 16.77 -4.57 4.18
N ALA A 52 15.67 -3.94 3.74
CA ALA A 52 14.89 -3.06 4.60
C ALA A 52 14.24 -3.84 5.75
N ARG A 53 13.72 -5.04 5.49
CA ARG A 53 13.17 -5.93 6.53
C ARG A 53 14.21 -6.31 7.57
N ASP A 54 15.41 -6.68 7.14
CA ASP A 54 16.50 -7.01 8.05
C ASP A 54 16.92 -5.80 8.89
N LEU A 55 17.11 -4.63 8.26
CA LEU A 55 17.47 -3.38 8.95
C LEU A 55 16.42 -2.96 10.00
N HIS A 56 15.15 -3.15 9.67
CA HIS A 56 14.05 -2.74 10.54
C HIS A 56 13.59 -3.83 11.50
N GLY A 57 14.19 -5.03 11.50
CA GLY A 57 13.76 -6.16 12.32
C GLY A 57 12.32 -6.55 12.01
N TYR A 58 12.08 -6.91 10.75
CA TYR A 58 10.78 -7.31 10.20
C TYR A 58 10.91 -8.41 9.14
N SER A 59 11.99 -9.21 9.19
CA SER A 59 12.28 -10.26 8.20
C SER A 59 11.77 -11.64 8.60
N THR A 60 11.89 -12.02 9.88
CA THR A 60 11.44 -13.32 10.40
C THR A 60 10.01 -13.29 10.94
N ALA A 61 9.40 -14.45 11.19
CA ALA A 61 8.06 -14.53 11.78
C ALA A 61 8.03 -13.95 13.20
N GLU A 62 9.06 -14.25 14.00
CA GLU A 62 9.24 -13.75 15.35
C GLU A 62 9.38 -12.23 15.36
N ASP A 63 10.20 -11.69 14.45
CA ASP A 63 10.39 -10.25 14.29
C ASP A 63 9.09 -9.55 13.88
N VAL A 64 8.36 -10.12 12.92
CA VAL A 64 7.07 -9.58 12.47
C VAL A 64 6.06 -9.56 13.60
N LEU A 65 5.97 -10.64 14.39
CA LEU A 65 5.10 -10.71 15.56
C LEU A 65 5.48 -9.68 16.61
N GLN A 66 6.76 -9.63 16.99
CA GLN A 66 7.25 -8.75 18.04
C GLN A 66 7.08 -7.29 17.63
N LYS A 67 7.49 -6.92 16.41
CA LYS A 67 7.32 -5.56 15.89
C LYS A 67 5.85 -5.16 15.84
N THR A 68 4.98 -6.06 15.39
CA THR A 68 3.54 -5.78 15.35
C THR A 68 3.01 -5.55 16.76
N ARG A 69 3.39 -6.36 17.76
CA ARG A 69 3.03 -6.13 19.17
C ARG A 69 3.55 -4.80 19.69
N ASP A 70 4.80 -4.45 19.43
CA ASP A 70 5.36 -3.16 19.82
C ASP A 70 4.56 -2.00 19.20
N VAL A 71 4.11 -2.16 17.96
CA VAL A 71 3.22 -1.20 17.29
C VAL A 71 1.87 -1.13 17.97
N LEU A 72 1.25 -2.26 18.29
CA LEU A 72 -0.07 -2.30 18.92
C LEU A 72 -0.04 -1.71 20.34
N GLU A 73 0.99 -2.02 21.12
CA GLU A 73 1.16 -1.59 22.51
C GLU A 73 1.82 -0.22 22.65
N ASN A 74 2.09 0.46 21.54
CA ASN A 74 2.70 1.78 21.50
C ASN A 74 4.11 1.85 22.12
N LYS A 75 4.85 0.73 22.05
CA LYS A 75 6.23 0.57 22.55
C LYS A 75 7.29 0.89 21.48
N ILE A 76 6.88 1.37 20.31
CA ILE A 76 7.79 1.68 19.21
C ILE A 76 8.67 2.88 19.56
N ALA A 77 9.96 2.79 19.26
CA ALA A 77 10.91 3.89 19.36
C ALA A 77 10.67 5.03 18.34
N LYS A 78 9.81 4.83 17.33
CA LYS A 78 9.57 5.78 16.23
C LYS A 78 8.46 6.79 16.60
N PRO A 79 8.79 8.03 17.02
CA PRO A 79 7.80 9.00 17.48
C PRO A 79 6.83 9.43 16.38
N ASP A 80 7.29 9.46 15.12
CA ASP A 80 6.43 9.82 13.98
C ASP A 80 5.27 8.83 13.80
N LEU A 81 5.52 7.53 13.97
CA LEU A 81 4.48 6.50 13.89
C LEU A 81 3.53 6.58 15.07
N ARG A 82 4.04 6.85 16.28
CA ARG A 82 3.19 7.14 17.44
C ARG A 82 2.25 8.31 17.17
N ASN A 83 2.78 9.43 16.68
CA ASN A 83 2.00 10.62 16.36
C ASN A 83 0.96 10.36 15.26
N PHE A 84 1.33 9.59 14.23
CA PHE A 84 0.40 9.15 13.20
C PHE A 84 -0.78 8.37 13.79
N LEU A 85 -0.50 7.40 14.67
CA LEU A 85 -1.56 6.61 15.31
C LEU A 85 -2.44 7.45 16.26
N ILE A 86 -1.87 8.43 16.95
CA ILE A 86 -2.65 9.38 17.77
C ILE A 86 -3.56 10.25 16.91
N ILE A 87 -3.08 10.77 15.77
CA ILE A 87 -3.93 11.49 14.81
C ILE A 87 -5.05 10.59 14.30
N ALA A 88 -4.75 9.31 14.05
CA ALA A 88 -5.72 8.34 13.58
C ALA A 88 -6.81 8.07 14.65
N SER A 89 -6.43 7.88 15.92
CA SER A 89 -7.38 7.78 17.04
C SER A 89 -8.24 9.05 17.16
N CYS A 90 -7.64 10.23 17.02
CA CYS A 90 -8.36 11.50 17.03
C CYS A 90 -9.39 11.58 15.88
N CYS A 91 -9.10 11.02 14.70
CA CYS A 91 -10.07 10.91 13.61
C CYS A 91 -11.29 10.07 14.00
N VAL A 92 -11.09 8.97 14.73
CA VAL A 92 -12.14 8.07 15.20
C VAL A 92 -12.98 8.75 16.29
N ASP A 93 -12.36 9.29 17.33
CA ASP A 93 -13.09 9.96 18.42
C ASP A 93 -13.91 11.14 17.90
N TRP A 94 -13.35 11.93 16.96
CA TRP A 94 -14.06 13.01 16.31
C TRP A 94 -15.27 12.51 15.50
N HIS A 95 -15.13 11.39 14.78
CA HIS A 95 -16.23 10.78 14.02
C HIS A 95 -17.36 10.29 14.94
N LEU A 96 -17.02 9.81 16.14
CA LEU A 96 -17.97 9.36 17.16
C LEU A 96 -18.60 10.51 17.97
N GLY A 97 -18.45 11.75 17.52
CA GLY A 97 -19.04 12.94 18.18
C GLY A 97 -18.27 13.44 19.40
N ARG A 98 -17.12 12.84 19.76
CA ARG A 98 -16.30 13.20 20.93
C ARG A 98 -15.23 14.23 20.59
N LYS A 99 -15.63 15.32 19.92
CA LYS A 99 -14.70 16.36 19.42
C LYS A 99 -13.80 16.92 20.52
N GLN A 100 -14.37 17.32 21.66
CA GLN A 100 -13.63 17.98 22.74
C GLN A 100 -12.57 17.05 23.33
N GLU A 101 -12.95 15.81 23.67
CA GLU A 101 -12.03 14.79 24.17
C GLU A 101 -10.93 14.47 23.15
N ALA A 102 -11.29 14.29 21.88
CA ALA A 102 -10.34 14.01 20.81
C ALA A 102 -9.26 15.09 20.71
N TYR A 103 -9.65 16.36 20.76
CA TYR A 103 -8.73 17.49 20.65
C TYR A 103 -7.89 17.68 21.90
N GLN A 104 -8.45 17.48 23.09
CA GLN A 104 -7.69 17.53 24.33
C GLN A 104 -6.64 16.40 24.38
N ASN A 105 -7.04 15.17 24.04
CA ASN A 105 -6.13 14.03 23.97
C ASN A 105 -5.01 14.25 22.95
N PHE A 106 -5.33 14.82 21.78
CA PHE A 106 -4.33 15.20 20.78
C PHE A 106 -3.30 16.17 21.39
N LYS A 107 -3.77 17.23 22.06
CA LYS A 107 -2.91 18.28 22.61
C LYS A 107 -1.97 17.77 23.68
N ILE A 108 -2.48 16.90 24.54
CA ILE A 108 -1.71 16.26 25.62
C ILE A 108 -0.60 15.37 25.03
N GLN A 109 -0.89 14.61 23.97
CA GLN A 109 0.03 13.57 23.50
C GLN A 109 1.00 14.00 22.39
N ILE A 110 0.64 15.01 21.59
CA ILE A 110 1.45 15.51 20.46
C ILE A 110 1.97 16.91 20.76
N SER A 111 1.09 17.91 20.78
CA SER A 111 1.43 19.30 21.06
C SER A 111 0.20 20.17 21.25
N ASP A 112 0.29 21.17 22.12
CA ASP A 112 -0.74 22.20 22.24
C ASP A 112 -0.77 23.08 21.00
N THR A 113 -1.70 22.80 20.10
CA THR A 113 -1.86 23.49 18.82
C THR A 113 -3.31 23.91 18.59
N SER A 114 -3.54 24.76 17.59
CA SER A 114 -4.88 25.23 17.27
C SER A 114 -5.77 24.13 16.69
N GLU A 115 -7.09 24.23 16.90
CA GLU A 115 -8.06 23.27 16.32
C GLU A 115 -7.91 23.15 14.81
N LEU A 116 -7.65 24.27 14.12
CA LEU A 116 -7.42 24.30 12.68
C LEU A 116 -6.22 23.42 12.28
N THR A 117 -5.14 23.46 13.05
CA THR A 117 -3.96 22.61 12.81
C THR A 117 -4.27 21.14 13.03
N ILE A 118 -5.02 20.81 14.09
CA ILE A 118 -5.48 19.43 14.35
C ILE A 118 -6.30 18.92 13.16
N GLN A 119 -7.26 19.71 12.68
CA GLN A 119 -8.09 19.37 11.52
C GLN A 119 -7.27 19.16 10.25
N ARG A 120 -6.24 19.99 10.01
CA ARG A 120 -5.32 19.82 8.87
C ARG A 120 -4.56 18.51 8.96
N TYR A 121 -4.09 18.11 10.13
CA TYR A 121 -3.41 16.82 10.30
C TYR A 121 -4.37 15.64 10.14
N MET A 122 -5.58 15.71 10.69
CA MET A 122 -6.60 14.68 10.48
C MET A 122 -6.94 14.51 8.99
N SER A 123 -7.12 15.62 8.27
CA SER A 123 -7.37 15.63 6.83
C SER A 123 -6.21 15.01 6.05
N ALA A 124 -4.97 15.41 6.38
CA ALA A 124 -3.77 14.88 5.75
C ALA A 124 -3.59 13.37 6.01
N LEU A 125 -3.90 12.89 7.22
CA LEU A 125 -3.86 11.48 7.56
C LEU A 125 -4.86 10.68 6.73
N ARG A 126 -6.13 11.12 6.65
CA ARG A 126 -7.15 10.43 5.84
C ARG A 126 -6.75 10.36 4.37
N ALA A 127 -6.24 11.46 3.82
CA ALA A 127 -5.78 11.48 2.44
C ALA A 127 -4.54 10.58 2.22
N MET A 128 -3.64 10.44 3.20
CA MET A 128 -2.55 9.45 3.13
C MET A 128 -3.08 8.02 3.17
N VAL A 129 -4.06 7.71 4.04
CA VAL A 129 -4.71 6.39 4.10
C VAL A 129 -5.36 6.04 2.76
N GLN A 130 -6.04 7.00 2.14
CA GLN A 130 -6.62 6.82 0.80
C GLN A 130 -5.54 6.63 -0.29
N ALA A 131 -4.41 7.32 -0.20
CA ALA A 131 -3.30 7.13 -1.12
C ALA A 131 -2.69 5.73 -0.98
N MET A 132 -2.47 5.26 0.26
CA MET A 132 -2.04 3.90 0.53
C MET A 132 -3.04 2.86 0.00
N GLU A 133 -4.34 3.10 0.14
CA GLU A 133 -5.38 2.20 -0.38
C GLU A 133 -5.34 2.09 -1.91
N ARG A 134 -5.10 3.19 -2.64
CA ARG A 134 -4.95 3.13 -4.11
C ARG A 134 -3.74 2.29 -4.51
N VAL A 135 -2.61 2.46 -3.83
CA VAL A 135 -1.41 1.64 -4.08
C VAL A 135 -1.64 0.20 -3.66
N TYR A 136 -2.31 -0.05 -2.54
CA TYR A 136 -2.69 -1.40 -2.10
C TYR A 136 -3.46 -2.14 -3.20
N LEU A 137 -4.48 -1.49 -3.76
CA LEU A 137 -5.31 -2.03 -4.82
C LEU A 137 -4.55 -2.26 -6.14
N ARG A 138 -3.50 -1.48 -6.42
CA ARG A 138 -2.68 -1.63 -7.62
C ARG A 138 -1.82 -2.89 -7.64
N GLY A 139 -1.46 -3.45 -6.48
CA GLY A 139 -0.66 -4.68 -6.43
C GLY A 139 0.31 -4.83 -5.26
N PRO A 140 0.97 -3.77 -4.75
CA PRO A 140 1.91 -3.90 -3.62
C PRO A 140 1.32 -4.46 -2.31
N ARG A 141 -0.02 -4.45 -2.14
CA ARG A 141 -0.74 -5.01 -0.98
C ARG A 141 -0.08 -4.61 0.35
N HIS A 142 0.29 -5.55 1.22
CA HIS A 142 0.82 -5.29 2.56
C HIS A 142 2.12 -4.44 2.54
N ARG A 143 2.92 -4.53 1.47
CA ARG A 143 4.17 -3.79 1.35
C ARG A 143 3.96 -2.28 1.33
N VAL A 144 2.79 -1.77 0.89
CA VAL A 144 2.51 -0.32 1.01
C VAL A 144 2.42 0.12 2.46
N LEU A 145 1.83 -0.71 3.33
CA LEU A 145 1.65 -0.43 4.75
C LEU A 145 2.98 -0.46 5.46
N GLU A 146 3.79 -1.48 5.18
CA GLU A 146 5.16 -1.64 5.66
C GLU A 146 6.04 -0.45 5.24
N GLY A 147 6.11 -0.17 3.93
CA GLY A 147 6.95 0.90 3.40
C GLY A 147 6.53 2.28 3.91
N ALA A 148 5.23 2.57 3.92
CA ALA A 148 4.73 3.85 4.40
C ALA A 148 4.96 4.02 5.92
N LEU A 149 4.63 3.02 6.73
CA LEU A 149 4.63 3.20 8.19
C LEU A 149 5.98 2.91 8.84
N LEU A 150 6.74 1.92 8.37
CA LEU A 150 8.02 1.55 8.94
C LEU A 150 9.19 2.31 8.32
N TYR A 151 9.24 2.39 6.98
CA TYR A 151 10.45 2.86 6.30
C TYR A 151 10.42 4.36 6.00
N SER A 152 9.24 4.91 5.69
CA SER A 152 9.12 6.32 5.35
C SER A 152 8.97 7.24 6.58
N ARG A 153 9.16 8.54 6.35
CA ARG A 153 8.84 9.59 7.34
C ARG A 153 7.37 9.98 7.24
N ILE A 154 6.64 9.85 8.34
CA ILE A 154 5.18 10.07 8.42
C ILE A 154 4.80 11.14 9.44
N SER A 155 5.74 12.01 9.80
CA SER A 155 5.46 13.11 10.72
C SER A 155 4.34 14.02 10.18
N PRO A 156 3.59 14.73 11.04
CA PRO A 156 2.46 15.56 10.63
C PRO A 156 2.82 16.59 9.55
N PHE A 157 4.07 17.06 9.55
CA PHE A 157 4.61 17.93 8.51
C PHE A 157 4.59 17.24 7.13
N PHE A 158 5.15 16.04 7.01
CA PHE A 158 5.24 15.26 5.77
C PHE A 158 3.86 14.83 5.23
N LEU A 159 2.91 14.50 6.11
CA LEU A 159 1.56 14.08 5.72
C LEU A 159 0.88 15.09 4.78
N THR A 160 1.06 16.39 5.04
CA THR A 160 0.42 17.44 4.23
C THR A 160 0.98 17.57 2.82
N HIS A 161 2.17 17.00 2.55
CA HIS A 161 2.81 17.03 1.24
C HIS A 161 2.43 15.80 0.41
N TYR A 162 2.28 14.63 1.03
CA TYR A 162 1.89 13.39 0.35
C TYR A 162 0.48 13.45 -0.25
N THR A 163 -0.34 14.42 0.16
CA THR A 163 -1.76 14.52 -0.22
C THR A 163 -2.04 15.56 -1.31
N LYS A 164 -1.06 16.42 -1.64
CA LYS A 164 -1.22 17.44 -2.70
C LYS A 164 -1.15 16.85 -4.10
N GLU A 165 -0.34 15.80 -4.28
CA GLU A 165 -0.05 15.19 -5.57
C GLU A 165 -0.15 13.66 -5.43
N THR A 166 -1.39 13.19 -5.34
CA THR A 166 -1.71 11.78 -5.08
C THR A 166 -1.14 10.81 -6.13
N GLY A 167 -0.96 11.25 -7.38
CA GLY A 167 -0.28 10.48 -8.42
C GLY A 167 1.23 10.35 -8.22
N GLU A 168 1.89 11.34 -7.63
CA GLU A 168 3.33 11.27 -7.32
C GLU A 168 3.59 10.34 -6.13
N PHE A 169 2.71 10.31 -5.13
CA PHE A 169 2.75 9.30 -4.08
C PHE A 169 2.69 7.87 -4.66
N ASP A 170 1.76 7.63 -5.59
CA ASP A 170 1.60 6.31 -6.22
C ASP A 170 2.87 5.89 -6.98
N SER A 171 3.59 6.86 -7.57
CA SER A 171 4.84 6.64 -8.30
C SER A 171 6.05 6.31 -7.42
N CYS A 172 5.98 6.57 -6.11
CA CYS A 172 7.04 6.22 -5.17
C CYS A 172 7.12 4.71 -4.93
N PHE A 173 6.01 4.00 -5.15
CA PHE A 173 5.93 2.56 -4.99
C PHE A 173 6.13 1.85 -6.32
N PRO A 174 6.83 0.71 -6.33
CA PRO A 174 7.01 -0.08 -7.53
C PRO A 174 5.67 -0.65 -8.05
N THR A 175 5.63 -0.96 -9.34
CA THR A 175 4.42 -1.43 -10.04
C THR A 175 4.21 -2.95 -9.94
N PHE A 176 5.11 -3.68 -9.29
CA PHE A 176 4.96 -5.13 -9.16
C PHE A 176 3.77 -5.51 -8.26
N SER A 177 3.23 -6.69 -8.50
CA SER A 177 2.12 -7.24 -7.72
C SER A 177 2.65 -8.22 -6.68
N CYS A 178 2.34 -7.98 -5.41
CA CYS A 178 2.58 -8.92 -4.33
C CYS A 178 1.53 -10.02 -4.40
N ILE A 179 1.82 -11.05 -5.21
CA ILE A 179 0.95 -12.22 -5.42
C ILE A 179 1.45 -13.45 -4.67
N HIS A 180 2.71 -13.45 -4.22
CA HIS A 180 3.31 -14.55 -3.48
C HIS A 180 3.00 -14.41 -1.98
N PRO A 181 2.81 -15.53 -1.26
CA PRO A 181 2.62 -15.49 0.19
C PRO A 181 3.84 -14.91 0.92
N GLU A 182 3.59 -13.93 1.79
CA GLU A 182 4.63 -13.31 2.62
C GLU A 182 4.20 -13.30 4.09
N ILE A 183 5.14 -13.48 5.01
CA ILE A 183 4.85 -13.56 6.45
C ILE A 183 4.26 -12.25 6.96
N GLN A 184 4.79 -11.12 6.48
CA GLN A 184 4.39 -9.75 6.78
C GLN A 184 2.91 -9.50 6.43
N ALA A 185 2.36 -10.24 5.46
CA ALA A 185 0.97 -10.13 5.05
C ALA A 185 -0.01 -10.72 6.06
N SER A 186 0.44 -11.57 7.00
CA SER A 186 -0.42 -12.15 8.04
C SER A 186 -0.68 -11.19 9.20
N LEU A 187 0.27 -10.29 9.44
CA LEU A 187 0.19 -9.22 10.44
C LEU A 187 0.40 -7.84 9.79
N PRO A 188 -0.49 -7.42 8.88
CA PRO A 188 -0.31 -6.14 8.21
C PRO A 188 -0.45 -4.98 9.18
N LEU A 189 0.40 -3.98 9.00
CA LEU A 189 0.35 -2.71 9.73
C LEU A 189 -0.77 -1.80 9.19
N ALA A 190 -2.00 -2.32 9.08
CA ALA A 190 -3.14 -1.56 8.64
C ALA A 190 -3.62 -0.61 9.76
N PRO A 191 -3.73 0.71 9.52
CA PRO A 191 -4.16 1.66 10.56
C PRO A 191 -5.50 1.29 11.23
N ALA A 192 -6.47 0.79 10.44
CA ALA A 192 -7.75 0.35 10.98
C ALA A 192 -7.63 -0.85 11.93
N PHE A 193 -6.74 -1.81 11.63
CA PHE A 193 -6.52 -2.99 12.48
C PHE A 193 -5.86 -2.59 13.80
N ILE A 194 -4.83 -1.73 13.72
CA ILE A 194 -4.12 -1.21 14.90
C ILE A 194 -5.09 -0.46 15.82
N LEU A 195 -5.94 0.41 15.26
CA LEU A 195 -6.92 1.16 16.04
C LEU A 195 -8.01 0.26 16.63
N LYS A 196 -8.51 -0.73 15.88
CA LYS A 196 -9.52 -1.66 16.39
C LYS A 196 -8.97 -2.51 17.53
N TYR A 197 -7.71 -2.94 17.45
CA TYR A 197 -7.06 -3.68 18.52
C TYR A 197 -6.86 -2.82 19.78
N ARG A 198 -6.40 -1.57 19.61
CA ARG A 198 -6.19 -0.62 20.73
C ARG A 198 -7.49 -0.14 21.39
N HIS A 199 -8.56 -0.07 20.62
CA HIS A 199 -9.85 0.43 21.06
C HIS A 199 -10.96 -0.58 20.73
N PRO A 200 -11.00 -1.72 21.43
CA PRO A 200 -11.94 -2.81 21.13
C PRO A 200 -13.41 -2.37 21.21
N GLN A 201 -13.71 -1.33 22.00
CA GLN A 201 -15.03 -0.74 22.16
C GLN A 201 -15.60 -0.06 20.91
N HIS A 202 -14.77 0.34 19.94
CA HIS A 202 -15.25 0.99 18.72
C HIS A 202 -15.62 -0.06 17.67
N SER A 203 -16.70 0.15 16.91
CA SER A 203 -17.03 -0.75 15.81
C SER A 203 -15.95 -0.64 14.72
N PHE A 204 -15.65 -1.76 14.04
CA PHE A 204 -14.66 -1.74 12.96
C PHE A 204 -15.12 -0.85 11.81
N ARG A 205 -16.44 -0.88 11.52
CA ARG A 205 -17.09 0.00 10.53
C ARG A 205 -16.87 1.48 10.82
N ASP A 206 -17.04 1.94 12.06
CA ASP A 206 -16.84 3.35 12.42
C ASP A 206 -15.37 3.76 12.27
N ILE A 207 -14.43 2.87 12.62
CA ILE A 207 -13.00 3.11 12.41
C ILE A 207 -12.70 3.27 10.91
N CYS A 208 -13.15 2.34 10.07
CA CYS A 208 -12.97 2.41 8.62
C CYS A 208 -13.59 3.68 8.03
N ALA A 209 -14.79 4.06 8.48
CA ALA A 209 -15.47 5.28 8.06
C ALA A 209 -14.67 6.54 8.45
N ALA A 210 -14.19 6.61 9.69
CA ALA A 210 -13.41 7.72 10.22
C ALA A 210 -12.06 7.91 9.50
N LEU A 211 -11.42 6.81 9.09
CA LEU A 211 -10.16 6.81 8.32
C LEU A 211 -10.38 6.90 6.80
N CYS A 212 -11.62 6.83 6.34
CA CYS A 212 -12.01 6.80 4.94
C CYS A 212 -11.35 5.66 4.13
N THR A 213 -11.29 4.45 4.71
CA THR A 213 -10.70 3.27 4.07
C THR A 213 -11.69 2.12 3.87
N LYS A 214 -11.51 1.35 2.79
CA LYS A 214 -12.29 0.15 2.45
C LYS A 214 -11.41 -1.03 1.98
N ALA A 215 -10.09 -0.92 2.10
CA ALA A 215 -9.13 -1.90 1.56
C ALA A 215 -9.22 -3.27 2.25
N LEU A 216 -9.41 -3.29 3.57
CA LEU A 216 -9.38 -4.49 4.40
C LEU A 216 -10.63 -4.55 5.27
N GLY A 217 -11.38 -5.65 5.16
CA GLY A 217 -12.64 -5.87 5.88
C GLY A 217 -12.50 -6.59 7.22
N GLU A 218 -13.63 -6.81 7.89
CA GLU A 218 -13.69 -7.48 9.20
C GLU A 218 -13.14 -8.91 9.16
N ASP A 219 -13.35 -9.66 8.08
CA ASP A 219 -12.79 -11.01 7.92
C ASP A 219 -11.26 -11.00 7.94
N CYS A 220 -10.65 -9.97 7.34
CA CYS A 220 -9.20 -9.80 7.35
C CYS A 220 -8.71 -9.40 8.75
N TYR A 221 -9.50 -8.59 9.47
CA TYR A 221 -9.21 -8.25 10.87
C TYR A 221 -9.31 -9.48 11.79
N ALA A 222 -10.30 -10.35 11.60
CA ALA A 222 -10.43 -11.59 12.37
C ALA A 222 -9.22 -12.52 12.17
N LYS A 223 -8.74 -12.66 10.92
CA LYS A 223 -7.50 -13.40 10.61
C LYS A 223 -6.28 -12.78 11.30
N PHE A 224 -6.17 -11.45 11.26
CA PHE A 224 -5.11 -10.72 11.94
C PHE A 224 -5.08 -11.00 13.46
N VAL A 225 -6.23 -10.93 14.14
CA VAL A 225 -6.35 -11.24 15.57
C VAL A 225 -5.99 -12.70 15.85
N SER A 226 -6.50 -13.64 15.05
CA SER A 226 -6.18 -15.06 15.21
C SER A 226 -4.68 -15.34 15.12
N VAL A 227 -3.96 -14.68 14.21
CA VAL A 227 -2.50 -14.82 14.09
C VAL A 227 -1.78 -14.24 15.31
N LEU A 228 -2.23 -13.11 15.85
CA LEU A 228 -1.65 -12.49 17.05
C LEU A 228 -1.80 -13.39 18.29
N GLU A 229 -2.98 -13.98 18.47
CA GLU A 229 -3.32 -14.86 19.59
C GLU A 229 -2.57 -16.19 19.51
N ASN A 230 -2.51 -16.78 18.32
CA ASN A 230 -1.76 -18.02 18.09
C ASN A 230 -0.25 -17.82 18.13
N GLY A 231 0.23 -16.57 17.98
CA GLY A 231 1.65 -16.22 17.99
C GLY A 231 2.45 -16.83 16.84
N ARG A 232 1.78 -17.20 15.74
CA ARG A 232 2.41 -17.87 14.59
C ARG A 232 2.06 -17.15 13.29
N PRO A 233 2.82 -16.10 12.90
CA PRO A 233 2.71 -15.51 11.57
C PRO A 233 3.07 -16.54 10.51
N ILE A 234 2.16 -16.71 9.54
CA ILE A 234 2.34 -17.65 8.43
C ILE A 234 2.37 -16.89 7.10
N PRO A 235 3.12 -17.34 6.08
CA PRO A 235 3.08 -16.74 4.77
C PRO A 235 1.65 -16.72 4.22
N THR A 236 1.16 -15.54 3.85
CA THR A 236 -0.20 -15.39 3.29
C THR A 236 -0.25 -14.30 2.23
N VAL A 237 -1.35 -14.26 1.48
CA VAL A 237 -1.61 -13.20 0.51
C VAL A 237 -2.84 -12.44 0.97
N LEU A 238 -2.69 -11.14 1.27
CA LEU A 238 -3.85 -10.31 1.65
C LEU A 238 -4.84 -10.20 0.50
N SER A 239 -6.11 -10.47 0.78
CA SER A 239 -7.18 -10.44 -0.21
C SER A 239 -7.52 -9.01 -0.63
N LEU A 240 -7.82 -8.80 -1.91
CA LEU A 240 -8.42 -7.55 -2.39
C LEU A 240 -9.90 -7.49 -1.97
N PRO A 241 -10.48 -6.28 -1.80
CA PRO A 241 -11.90 -6.14 -1.55
C PRO A 241 -12.73 -6.77 -2.67
N ALA A 242 -13.81 -7.48 -2.32
CA ALA A 242 -14.69 -8.13 -3.29
C ALA A 242 -15.30 -7.16 -4.33
N LYS A 243 -15.34 -5.85 -4.03
CA LYS A 243 -15.85 -4.78 -4.91
C LYS A 243 -14.74 -3.92 -5.52
N ALA A 244 -13.49 -4.38 -5.53
CA ALA A 244 -12.41 -3.62 -6.14
C ALA A 244 -12.70 -3.41 -7.65
N PRO A 245 -12.59 -2.17 -8.17
CA PRO A 245 -12.85 -1.92 -9.58
C PRO A 245 -11.88 -2.72 -10.46
N TYR A 246 -12.43 -3.41 -11.46
CA TYR A 246 -11.69 -4.29 -12.40
C TYR A 246 -10.49 -3.61 -13.08
N THR A 247 -10.44 -2.27 -13.12
CA THR A 247 -9.30 -1.49 -13.63
C THR A 247 -8.00 -1.71 -12.84
N ALA A 248 -8.07 -2.18 -11.60
CA ALA A 248 -6.88 -2.54 -10.82
C ALA A 248 -6.23 -3.87 -11.26
N LEU A 249 -6.98 -4.72 -11.97
CA LEU A 249 -6.52 -6.01 -12.49
C LEU A 249 -5.95 -5.92 -13.92
N SER A 250 -6.21 -4.81 -14.64
CA SER A 250 -5.82 -4.65 -16.06
C SER A 250 -4.37 -4.23 -16.29
N VAL A 251 -3.57 -3.93 -15.26
CA VAL A 251 -2.12 -3.67 -15.41
C VAL A 251 -1.34 -4.99 -15.64
N VAL A 252 -1.99 -6.15 -15.46
CA VAL A 252 -1.37 -7.48 -15.52
C VAL A 252 -1.01 -7.95 -16.94
N LYS A 253 -1.39 -7.23 -18.01
CA LYS A 253 -1.02 -7.60 -19.39
C LYS A 253 -0.15 -6.55 -20.06
N ARG A 254 1.17 -6.62 -19.82
CA ARG A 254 2.28 -6.54 -20.80
C ARG A 254 3.60 -6.28 -20.08
N GLN A 255 4.36 -7.34 -19.83
CA GLN A 255 5.81 -7.31 -19.97
C GLN A 255 6.18 -8.42 -20.95
N PRO A 256 6.70 -8.10 -22.15
CA PRO A 256 7.60 -9.01 -22.82
C PRO A 256 8.96 -8.91 -22.12
N GLU A 257 9.50 -10.08 -21.82
CA GLU A 257 10.84 -10.28 -21.27
C GLU A 257 11.90 -9.59 -22.14
N SER A 258 12.90 -9.01 -21.49
CA SER A 258 14.07 -8.44 -22.13
C SER A 258 14.93 -9.56 -22.74
N GLY A 259 14.91 -9.69 -24.06
CA GLY A 259 15.95 -10.33 -24.86
C GLY A 259 16.84 -9.27 -25.51
N ALA A 260 18.14 -9.51 -25.49
CA ALA A 260 19.22 -8.61 -25.91
C ALA A 260 19.12 -8.05 -27.35
N GLU A 261 19.82 -6.92 -27.56
CA GLU A 261 20.22 -6.33 -28.85
C GLU A 261 20.67 -7.43 -29.84
N ASP A 262 20.46 -7.35 -31.15
CA ASP A 262 20.93 -6.30 -32.06
C ASP A 262 20.38 -6.54 -33.49
N GLN A 263 20.58 -5.54 -34.36
CA GLN A 263 20.48 -5.52 -35.84
C GLN A 263 19.27 -4.82 -36.47
N ARG A 264 19.58 -3.61 -36.94
CA ARG A 264 18.87 -2.78 -37.91
C ARG A 264 18.64 -3.51 -39.24
N VAL A 265 17.41 -3.45 -39.76
CA VAL A 265 17.17 -3.25 -41.20
C VAL A 265 15.97 -2.32 -41.38
N SER A 266 16.21 -1.25 -42.14
CA SER A 266 15.21 -0.32 -42.67
C SER A 266 14.38 -1.02 -43.75
N ALA A 267 13.04 -1.06 -43.60
CA ALA A 267 12.12 -1.27 -44.71
C ALA A 267 10.78 -0.57 -44.43
N THR A 268 10.36 0.20 -45.44
CA THR A 268 9.09 0.94 -45.69
C THR A 268 7.85 0.64 -44.84
N PRO A 269 7.01 1.66 -44.56
CA PRO A 269 5.79 1.49 -43.79
C PRO A 269 4.76 0.73 -44.63
N VAL A 270 4.50 -0.53 -44.29
CA VAL A 270 3.30 -1.25 -44.76
C VAL A 270 2.17 -0.85 -43.82
N ASP A 271 1.16 -0.22 -44.41
CA ASP A 271 -0.07 0.22 -43.77
C ASP A 271 -0.90 -0.99 -43.29
N ASN A 272 -0.64 -1.43 -42.05
CA ASN A 272 -1.30 -2.58 -41.41
C ASN A 272 -2.52 -2.18 -40.57
N LEU A 273 -3.08 -0.99 -40.76
CA LEU A 273 -4.23 -0.49 -39.99
C LEU A 273 -5.57 -1.21 -40.30
N HIS A 274 -5.59 -2.16 -41.23
CA HIS A 274 -6.81 -2.91 -41.59
C HIS A 274 -6.80 -4.41 -41.24
N ILE A 275 -5.72 -4.99 -40.73
CA ILE A 275 -5.67 -6.44 -40.43
C ILE A 275 -6.21 -6.77 -39.03
N PHE A 276 -6.27 -5.80 -38.11
CA PHE A 276 -6.71 -6.02 -36.72
C PHE A 276 -7.82 -5.08 -36.26
N ALA A 277 -8.70 -4.64 -37.17
CA ALA A 277 -9.95 -3.98 -36.77
C ALA A 277 -10.92 -5.03 -36.21
N LEU A 278 -10.79 -5.35 -34.92
CA LEU A 278 -11.81 -6.11 -34.18
C LEU A 278 -13.12 -5.32 -34.22
N GLN A 279 -14.19 -5.96 -34.72
CA GLN A 279 -15.55 -5.43 -34.70
C GLN A 279 -15.92 -5.02 -33.27
N LYS A 280 -16.46 -3.79 -33.13
CA LYS A 280 -16.74 -3.14 -31.83
C LYS A 280 -17.85 -3.79 -30.98
N THR A 281 -18.43 -4.90 -31.42
CA THR A 281 -19.47 -5.62 -30.68
C THR A 281 -19.42 -7.10 -31.04
N PHE A 282 -18.85 -7.92 -30.15
CA PHE A 282 -19.14 -9.35 -30.11
C PHE A 282 -20.31 -9.58 -29.16
N ALA A 283 -21.41 -10.15 -29.65
CA ALA A 283 -22.38 -10.77 -28.78
C ALA A 283 -21.74 -12.04 -28.20
N LEU A 284 -21.40 -12.04 -26.91
CA LEU A 284 -20.91 -13.22 -26.22
C LEU A 284 -22.06 -14.22 -26.06
N ILE A 285 -22.22 -15.09 -27.05
CA ILE A 285 -23.05 -16.29 -26.93
C ILE A 285 -22.17 -17.36 -26.30
N TYR A 286 -22.13 -17.41 -24.96
CA TYR A 286 -21.60 -18.59 -24.28
C TYR A 286 -22.64 -19.69 -24.37
N LYS A 287 -22.26 -20.84 -24.94
CA LYS A 287 -23.02 -22.07 -24.76
C LYS A 287 -22.72 -22.58 -23.35
N VAL A 288 -23.64 -22.36 -22.43
CA VAL A 288 -23.56 -22.93 -21.07
C VAL A 288 -23.76 -24.43 -21.21
N PHE A 289 -22.72 -25.21 -20.93
CA PHE A 289 -22.85 -26.64 -20.78
C PHE A 289 -23.32 -26.92 -19.35
N ASN A 290 -24.51 -27.51 -19.21
CA ASN A 290 -24.98 -27.97 -17.91
C ASN A 290 -24.10 -29.16 -17.50
N VAL A 291 -23.29 -28.93 -16.47
CA VAL A 291 -22.53 -30.00 -15.81
C VAL A 291 -23.52 -30.95 -15.13
N SER A 292 -23.35 -32.26 -15.28
CA SER A 292 -24.32 -33.24 -14.78
C SER A 292 -24.47 -33.18 -13.25
N ASP A 293 -25.67 -33.51 -12.76
CA ASP A 293 -26.00 -33.50 -11.33
C ASP A 293 -25.07 -34.40 -10.49
N ALA A 294 -24.49 -35.44 -11.12
CA ALA A 294 -23.52 -36.33 -10.49
C ALA A 294 -22.20 -35.60 -10.13
N VAL A 295 -21.72 -34.72 -11.01
CA VAL A 295 -20.50 -33.92 -10.75
C VAL A 295 -20.79 -32.82 -9.72
N GLN A 296 -21.99 -32.24 -9.73
CA GLN A 296 -22.39 -31.28 -8.69
C GLN A 296 -22.47 -31.93 -7.30
N GLN A 297 -22.98 -33.16 -7.21
CA GLN A 297 -22.99 -33.92 -5.96
C GLN A 297 -21.57 -34.30 -5.50
N LEU A 298 -20.67 -34.68 -6.41
CA LEU A 298 -19.27 -34.95 -6.06
C LEU A 298 -18.56 -33.70 -5.52
N LEU A 299 -18.82 -32.52 -6.11
CA LEU A 299 -18.26 -31.24 -5.67
C LEU A 299 -18.76 -30.81 -4.28
N GLN A 300 -20.02 -31.10 -3.94
CA GLN A 300 -20.55 -30.82 -2.60
C GLN A 300 -19.86 -31.65 -1.51
N VAL A 301 -19.41 -32.86 -1.81
CA VAL A 301 -18.67 -33.71 -0.86
C VAL A 301 -17.18 -33.27 -0.72
N THR A 302 -16.62 -32.56 -1.71
CA THR A 302 -15.19 -32.20 -1.77
C THR A 302 -14.85 -30.79 -1.26
N HIS A 303 -15.82 -29.99 -0.80
CA HIS A 303 -15.57 -28.62 -0.32
C HIS A 303 -14.79 -28.47 1.02
N ARG A 304 -14.05 -29.50 1.45
CA ARG A 304 -13.02 -29.35 2.48
C ARG A 304 -11.65 -29.55 1.87
N ILE A 305 -11.05 -28.46 1.41
CA ILE A 305 -9.58 -28.39 1.26
C ILE A 305 -9.02 -28.69 2.65
N ASN A 306 -8.43 -29.87 2.83
CA ASN A 306 -7.86 -30.26 4.09
C ASN A 306 -6.47 -29.65 4.23
N TYR A 307 -6.39 -28.51 4.92
CA TYR A 307 -5.13 -27.81 5.19
C TYR A 307 -4.18 -28.58 6.13
N GLU A 308 -4.62 -29.71 6.70
CA GLU A 308 -3.80 -30.55 7.59
C GLU A 308 -2.84 -31.50 6.85
N GLY A 309 -2.94 -31.62 5.51
CA GLY A 309 -2.17 -32.56 4.69
C GLY A 309 -0.93 -31.98 3.99
N LEU A 310 -0.38 -30.86 4.46
CA LEU A 310 0.83 -30.24 3.86
C LEU A 310 2.07 -31.06 4.23
N ARG A 311 2.69 -31.71 3.24
CA ARG A 311 4.03 -32.31 3.38
C ARG A 311 5.07 -31.40 2.75
N GLU A 312 6.12 -31.14 3.51
CA GLU A 312 7.31 -30.44 3.04
C GLU A 312 8.15 -31.42 2.20
N VAL A 313 8.53 -31.03 0.98
CA VAL A 313 9.39 -31.84 0.13
C VAL A 313 10.85 -31.59 0.53
N PRO A 314 11.60 -32.61 1.00
CA PRO A 314 12.94 -32.40 1.51
C PRO A 314 13.85 -31.71 0.48
N ASN A 315 14.60 -30.70 0.93
CA ASN A 315 15.58 -29.94 0.14
C ASN A 315 15.01 -29.09 -1.01
N THR A 316 13.73 -28.71 -0.96
CA THR A 316 13.16 -27.72 -1.88
C THR A 316 12.23 -26.75 -1.14
N PRO A 317 12.08 -25.48 -1.59
CA PRO A 317 11.14 -24.53 -1.00
C PRO A 317 9.69 -24.78 -1.45
N LEU A 318 9.37 -25.98 -1.94
CA LEU A 318 8.08 -26.34 -2.49
C LEU A 318 7.26 -27.11 -1.46
N LEU A 319 6.01 -26.69 -1.28
CA LEU A 319 5.00 -27.43 -0.52
C LEU A 319 4.17 -28.25 -1.49
N GLU A 320 4.09 -29.56 -1.27
CA GLU A 320 3.24 -30.44 -2.06
C GLU A 320 1.83 -30.41 -1.46
N PHE A 321 0.87 -29.88 -2.23
CA PHE A 321 -0.54 -30.00 -1.89
C PHE A 321 -0.99 -31.43 -2.18
N GLN A 322 -1.37 -32.17 -1.16
CA GLN A 322 -2.15 -33.38 -1.37
C GLN A 322 -3.55 -32.98 -1.83
N TRP A 323 -3.78 -33.05 -3.13
CA TRP A 323 -5.12 -33.01 -3.68
C TRP A 323 -5.92 -34.16 -3.10
N ILE A 324 -7.20 -33.91 -2.79
CA ILE A 324 -8.11 -34.93 -2.25
C ILE A 324 -8.15 -36.10 -3.25
N ASN A 325 -8.15 -37.34 -2.75
CA ASN A 325 -8.00 -38.62 -3.48
C ASN A 325 -8.96 -38.90 -4.66
N ASN A 326 -9.77 -37.95 -5.12
CA ASN A 326 -10.75 -38.13 -6.19
C ASN A 326 -10.72 -37.01 -7.26
N TYR A 327 -9.71 -36.12 -7.25
CA TYR A 327 -9.65 -35.00 -8.19
C TYR A 327 -9.51 -35.46 -9.64
N ASP A 328 -8.67 -36.47 -9.89
CA ASP A 328 -8.44 -37.00 -11.24
C ASP A 328 -9.73 -37.58 -11.86
N ILE A 329 -10.55 -38.22 -11.03
CA ILE A 329 -11.85 -38.79 -11.44
C ILE A 329 -12.82 -37.67 -11.86
N ILE A 330 -12.81 -36.53 -11.17
CA ILE A 330 -13.67 -35.38 -11.50
C ILE A 330 -13.21 -34.72 -12.80
N VAL A 331 -11.89 -34.54 -12.97
CA VAL A 331 -11.32 -33.93 -14.18
C VAL A 331 -11.59 -34.82 -15.39
N ASP A 332 -11.36 -36.12 -15.29
CA ASP A 332 -11.62 -37.06 -16.38
C ASP A 332 -13.12 -37.11 -16.74
N GLN A 333 -14.02 -37.07 -15.76
CA GLN A 333 -15.46 -37.03 -16.02
C GLN A 333 -15.89 -35.73 -16.69
N VAL A 334 -15.36 -34.58 -16.27
CA VAL A 334 -15.67 -33.27 -16.87
C VAL A 334 -15.11 -33.18 -18.28
N VAL A 335 -13.90 -33.70 -18.52
CA VAL A 335 -13.32 -33.77 -19.87
C VAL A 335 -14.12 -34.73 -20.75
N GLY A 336 -14.56 -35.86 -20.21
CA GLY A 336 -15.46 -36.80 -20.89
C GLY A 336 -16.79 -36.15 -21.29
N ASP A 337 -17.43 -35.43 -20.37
CA ASP A 337 -18.70 -34.71 -20.61
C ASP A 337 -18.54 -33.54 -21.61
N LEU A 338 -17.32 -33.03 -21.79
CA LEU A 338 -17.00 -31.94 -22.75
C LEU A 338 -16.63 -32.44 -24.14
N VAL A 339 -16.11 -33.67 -24.25
CA VAL A 339 -15.66 -34.28 -25.51
C VAL A 339 -16.70 -35.25 -26.09
N GLY A 340 -17.65 -35.72 -25.26
CA GLY A 340 -18.74 -36.64 -25.61
C GLY A 340 -19.94 -36.01 -26.31
#